data_AF-A0A6A4GRM7-F1
#
_entry.id   AF-A0A6A4GRM7-F1
#
_cell.length_a   1.000
_cell.length_b   1.000
_cell.length_c   1.000
_cell.angle_alpha   90.00
_cell.angle_beta   90.00
_cell.angle_gamma   90.00
#
_symmetry.space_group_name_H-M   'P 1'
#
loop_
_entity.id
_entity.type
_entity.pdbx_description
1 polymer ?
#
loop_
_entity_poly.entity_id
_entity_poly.type
_entity_poly.pdbx_seq_one_letter_code
_entity_poly.pdbx_strand_id
1 'polypeptide(L)'
;MDSIASISRNSTGLARIASLDESKMKQLIYDNFNWETFIREVSALHGCIKHDQESAILTVMNVPMDFGTANHLASVERFSATAGTQLLMPENKSLEQILPNLEDQRMFLYNVSIHVGEILKEDVAAFASFSTPSFFDPNAISPHKTKEYILPPFDQEQGSTCGNMIVLEHYFLKVLAIPKPIFEQIMFFIAGDCLTVVRNRAAQEQQAVDRSEHKVDHLASFETSPGPMHPCMNMLENIGLNAWGKGIDDPVTLLSLQNLPGLENRKELNLRKIDFYAWLHFLEVVGCALVITAAVSALGLKNTDDFTSNPLDQNSFNLLCHKIAATFVLPSPNALEALEIKTLPGQMQSGNAVLLLHDIMTMREMRHAIKHGHPTRMLQMFKYWGPMFHAGGRYNYGHEMMDLVHTTLILLSRLTLWHGYPRWSHLVSTYI
;
A
#
# COMPACT_ATOMS: atom_id res chain seq x y z
N MET A 1 25.90 -20.20 13.67
CA MET A 1 24.67 -21.00 13.53
C MET A 1 23.96 -21.23 14.87
N ASP A 2 24.68 -21.50 15.97
CA ASP A 2 24.05 -21.74 17.29
C ASP A 2 23.35 -20.52 17.93
N SER A 3 23.81 -19.28 17.68
CA SER A 3 23.15 -18.07 18.18
C SER A 3 21.80 -17.82 17.50
N ILE A 4 21.73 -17.96 16.18
CA ILE A 4 20.50 -17.83 15.38
C ILE A 4 19.48 -18.90 15.76
N ALA A 5 19.92 -20.15 15.95
CA ALA A 5 19.05 -21.25 16.41
C ALA A 5 18.51 -21.01 17.83
N SER A 6 19.32 -20.42 18.74
CA SER A 6 18.87 -20.08 20.10
C SER A 6 17.89 -18.89 20.13
N ILE A 7 18.10 -17.89 19.28
CA ILE A 7 17.19 -16.75 19.09
C ILE A 7 15.87 -17.24 18.48
N SER A 8 15.91 -18.15 17.51
CA SER A 8 14.75 -18.75 16.86
C SER A 8 13.90 -19.61 17.81
N ARG A 9 14.52 -20.42 18.69
CA ARG A 9 13.78 -21.21 19.69
C ARG A 9 13.08 -20.34 20.73
N ASN A 10 13.74 -19.28 21.20
CA ASN A 10 13.13 -18.32 22.12
C ASN A 10 12.00 -17.55 21.43
N SER A 11 12.22 -17.09 20.18
CA SER A 11 11.20 -16.44 19.36
C SER A 11 9.96 -17.33 19.19
N THR A 12 10.15 -18.61 18.87
CA THR A 12 9.03 -19.57 18.72
C THR A 12 8.28 -19.76 20.03
N GLY A 13 8.98 -19.90 21.16
CA GLY A 13 8.34 -20.00 22.48
C GLY A 13 7.49 -18.78 22.83
N LEU A 14 8.02 -17.58 22.59
CA LEU A 14 7.28 -16.33 22.78
C LEU A 14 6.12 -16.18 21.79
N ALA A 15 6.29 -16.60 20.53
CA ALA A 15 5.24 -16.60 19.53
C ALA A 15 4.08 -17.52 19.93
N ARG A 16 4.37 -18.71 20.47
CA ARG A 16 3.35 -19.63 21.02
C ARG A 16 2.55 -18.95 22.12
N ILE A 17 3.22 -18.35 23.10
CA ILE A 17 2.55 -17.62 24.18
C ILE A 17 1.69 -16.49 23.62
N ALA A 18 2.23 -15.69 22.70
CA ALA A 18 1.52 -14.57 22.08
C ALA A 18 0.32 -15.02 21.24
N SER A 19 0.42 -16.15 20.53
CA SER A 19 -0.68 -16.70 19.72
C SER A 19 -1.89 -17.14 20.57
N LEU A 20 -1.65 -17.51 21.83
CA LEU A 20 -2.67 -17.93 22.78
C LEU A 20 -3.16 -16.78 23.68
N ASP A 21 -2.57 -15.59 23.59
CA ASP A 21 -2.98 -14.42 24.38
C ASP A 21 -4.29 -13.83 23.85
N GLU A 22 -5.41 -14.21 24.46
CA GLU A 22 -6.77 -13.74 24.16
C GLU A 22 -6.96 -12.20 24.24
N SER A 23 -6.05 -11.48 24.91
CA SER A 23 -6.08 -10.02 24.94
C SER A 23 -5.51 -9.37 23.67
N LYS A 24 -4.92 -10.18 22.77
CA LYS A 24 -4.21 -9.72 21.58
C LYS A 24 -4.88 -10.19 20.30
N MET A 25 -4.96 -9.29 19.33
CA MET A 25 -5.24 -9.65 17.96
C MET A 25 -3.94 -10.11 17.30
N LYS A 26 -4.00 -11.17 16.50
CA LYS A 26 -2.82 -11.77 15.88
C LYS A 26 -2.99 -11.84 14.38
N GLN A 27 -1.92 -11.58 13.67
CA GLN A 27 -1.86 -11.83 12.24
C GLN A 27 -0.60 -12.63 11.92
N LEU A 28 -0.77 -13.64 11.08
CA LEU A 28 0.34 -14.33 10.45
C LEU A 28 0.59 -13.68 9.10
N ILE A 29 1.77 -13.10 8.94
CA ILE A 29 2.26 -12.64 7.64
C ILE A 29 3.20 -13.71 7.13
N TYR A 30 2.94 -14.25 5.94
CA TYR A 30 3.88 -15.14 5.29
C TYR A 30 3.83 -14.95 3.79
N ASP A 31 4.98 -15.15 3.16
CA ASP A 31 5.19 -14.99 1.73
C ASP A 31 6.59 -15.54 1.38
N ASN A 32 6.89 -15.61 0.08
CA ASN A 32 8.19 -15.98 -0.47
C ASN A 32 9.29 -14.90 -0.25
N PHE A 33 9.07 -13.99 0.71
CA PHE A 33 10.10 -13.05 1.14
C PHE A 33 10.98 -13.71 2.19
N ASN A 34 12.25 -13.91 1.85
CA ASN A 34 13.28 -14.11 2.87
C ASN A 34 13.39 -12.81 3.67
N TRP A 35 12.65 -12.72 4.78
CA TRP A 35 12.70 -11.63 5.77
C TRP A 35 14.03 -11.64 6.51
N GLU A 36 15.14 -11.51 5.79
CA GLU A 36 16.37 -11.15 6.45
C GLU A 36 16.27 -9.69 6.84
N THR A 37 16.30 -9.42 8.13
CA THR A 37 16.39 -8.05 8.71
C THR A 37 17.62 -7.28 8.20
N PHE A 38 18.46 -7.94 7.39
CA PHE A 38 19.64 -7.45 6.69
C PHE A 38 19.67 -7.82 5.18
N ILE A 39 18.51 -7.89 4.48
CA ILE A 39 18.44 -8.13 3.01
C ILE A 39 19.45 -7.27 2.23
N ARG A 40 19.71 -6.04 2.69
CA ARG A 40 20.67 -5.11 2.08
C ARG A 40 22.11 -5.64 2.09
N GLU A 41 22.52 -6.39 3.11
CA GLU A 41 23.85 -6.99 3.19
C GLU A 41 23.92 -8.33 2.46
N VAL A 42 22.89 -9.17 2.56
CA VAL A 42 22.95 -10.53 2.00
C VAL A 42 22.72 -10.56 0.49
N SER A 43 21.82 -9.72 -0.04
CA SER A 43 21.62 -9.58 -1.49
C SER A 43 22.83 -8.95 -2.19
N ALA A 44 23.57 -8.10 -1.49
CA ALA A 44 24.79 -7.47 -2.00
C ALA A 44 26.03 -8.38 -1.92
N LEU A 45 26.08 -9.33 -0.96
CA LEU A 45 27.28 -10.11 -0.67
C LEU A 45 27.25 -11.59 -1.09
N HIS A 46 26.08 -12.23 -1.19
CA HIS A 46 26.03 -13.71 -1.25
C HIS A 46 25.34 -14.33 -2.48
N GLY A 47 24.78 -13.53 -3.39
CA GLY A 47 24.03 -14.07 -4.53
C GLY A 47 22.71 -14.73 -4.10
N CYS A 48 21.79 -14.90 -5.04
CA CYS A 48 20.42 -15.38 -4.80
C CYS A 48 20.34 -16.60 -3.86
N ILE A 49 19.81 -16.38 -2.65
CA ILE A 49 19.21 -17.45 -1.84
C ILE A 49 18.03 -18.00 -2.65
N LYS A 50 17.90 -19.33 -2.75
CA LYS A 50 16.84 -19.99 -3.53
C LYS A 50 15.46 -19.47 -3.11
N HIS A 51 14.62 -19.16 -4.11
CA HIS A 51 13.33 -18.48 -4.00
C HIS A 51 12.18 -19.33 -3.38
N ASP A 52 12.47 -20.52 -2.87
CA ASP A 52 11.45 -21.52 -2.51
C ASP A 52 11.30 -21.72 -0.99
N GLN A 53 12.03 -20.93 -0.18
CA GLN A 53 11.90 -20.98 1.28
C GLN A 53 10.92 -19.93 1.78
N GLU A 54 10.01 -20.39 2.63
CA GLU A 54 8.94 -19.56 3.15
C GLU A 54 9.28 -19.07 4.54
N SER A 55 9.12 -17.77 4.75
CA SER A 55 9.30 -17.17 6.07
C SER A 55 7.98 -16.58 6.55
N ALA A 56 7.69 -16.78 7.83
CA ALA A 56 6.50 -16.23 8.46
C ALA A 56 6.84 -15.36 9.67
N ILE A 57 6.01 -14.36 9.91
CA ILE A 57 6.08 -13.47 11.06
C ILE A 57 4.71 -13.48 11.72
N LEU A 58 4.69 -13.77 13.02
CA LEU A 58 3.50 -13.52 13.83
C LEU A 58 3.56 -12.09 14.35
N THR A 59 2.62 -11.25 13.94
CA THR A 59 2.46 -9.90 14.45
C THR A 59 1.34 -9.84 15.48
N VAL A 60 1.59 -9.12 16.57
CA VAL A 60 0.59 -8.84 17.60
C VAL A 60 0.08 -7.42 17.41
N MET A 61 -1.18 -7.34 16.99
CA MET A 61 -1.87 -6.08 16.72
C MET A 61 -2.35 -5.45 18.03
N ASN A 62 -2.21 -4.13 18.12
CA ASN A 62 -2.79 -3.36 19.21
C ASN A 62 -4.28 -3.12 18.94
N VAL A 63 -5.12 -3.63 19.83
CA VAL A 63 -6.56 -3.33 19.83
C VAL A 63 -6.78 -2.08 20.68
N PRO A 64 -7.30 -0.98 20.12
CA PRO A 64 -7.64 0.19 20.92
C PRO A 64 -8.82 -0.14 21.82
N MET A 65 -8.83 0.44 23.03
CA MET A 65 -9.88 0.17 24.03
C MET A 65 -11.30 0.44 23.52
N ASP A 66 -11.44 1.36 22.56
CA ASP A 66 -12.74 1.78 22.00
C ASP A 66 -13.41 0.71 21.12
N PHE A 67 -12.69 -0.31 20.64
CA PHE A 67 -13.22 -1.34 19.72
C PHE A 67 -13.57 -2.67 20.40
N GLY A 68 -13.52 -2.72 21.72
CA GLY A 68 -13.75 -3.94 22.51
C GLY A 68 -12.48 -4.78 22.69
N THR A 69 -12.67 -6.05 23.05
CA THR A 69 -11.55 -6.96 23.32
C THR A 69 -11.07 -7.64 22.04
N ALA A 70 -9.82 -8.11 22.01
CA ALA A 70 -9.31 -8.85 20.86
C ALA A 70 -10.13 -10.12 20.57
N ASN A 71 -10.52 -10.88 21.59
CA ASN A 71 -11.45 -12.00 21.43
C ASN A 71 -12.78 -11.59 20.79
N HIS A 72 -13.32 -10.43 21.17
CA HIS A 72 -14.56 -9.94 20.58
C HIS A 72 -14.36 -9.64 19.08
N LEU A 73 -13.27 -8.98 18.72
CA LEU A 73 -12.97 -8.64 17.32
C LEU A 73 -12.65 -9.87 16.46
N ALA A 74 -12.00 -10.87 17.04
CA ALA A 74 -11.61 -12.10 16.36
C ALA A 74 -12.62 -13.24 16.55
N SER A 75 -13.84 -12.99 17.04
CA SER A 75 -14.80 -14.06 17.33
C SER A 75 -15.32 -14.74 16.06
N VAL A 76 -15.16 -16.07 15.97
CA VAL A 76 -15.70 -16.91 14.88
C VAL A 76 -17.22 -16.76 14.75
N GLU A 77 -17.93 -16.63 15.87
CA GLU A 77 -19.38 -16.45 15.89
C GLU A 77 -19.78 -15.18 15.12
N ARG A 78 -19.07 -14.06 15.33
CA ARG A 78 -19.36 -12.80 14.64
C ARG A 78 -19.07 -12.87 13.14
N PHE A 79 -17.97 -13.51 12.76
CA PHE A 79 -17.66 -13.74 11.35
C PHE A 79 -18.73 -14.63 10.71
N SER A 80 -19.15 -15.69 11.39
CA SER A 80 -20.22 -16.59 10.93
C SER A 80 -21.56 -15.87 10.81
N ALA A 81 -21.94 -15.03 11.78
CA ALA A 81 -23.18 -14.26 11.78
C ALA A 81 -23.28 -13.28 10.61
N THR A 82 -22.15 -12.96 9.99
CA THR A 82 -22.06 -12.01 8.89
C THR A 82 -21.49 -12.65 7.61
N ALA A 83 -21.34 -13.97 7.59
CA ALA A 83 -20.95 -14.72 6.41
C ALA A 83 -22.00 -14.54 5.30
N GLY A 84 -21.55 -14.44 4.03
CA GLY A 84 -22.43 -14.17 2.89
C GLY A 84 -22.95 -12.73 2.77
N THR A 85 -22.95 -11.95 3.86
CA THR A 85 -23.24 -10.50 3.81
C THR A 85 -22.04 -9.67 3.38
N GLN A 86 -20.83 -10.26 3.40
CA GLN A 86 -19.61 -9.57 3.00
C GLN A 86 -19.73 -9.04 1.57
N LEU A 87 -20.15 -9.84 0.60
CA LEU A 87 -20.24 -9.39 -0.80
C LEU A 87 -21.48 -8.53 -1.11
N LEU A 88 -22.37 -8.37 -0.13
CA LEU A 88 -23.54 -7.51 -0.29
C LEU A 88 -23.12 -6.07 0.01
N MET A 89 -22.79 -5.31 -1.02
CA MET A 89 -22.88 -3.86 -0.91
C MET A 89 -24.35 -3.53 -0.64
N PRO A 90 -24.69 -2.96 0.52
CA PRO A 90 -26.07 -2.55 0.76
C PRO A 90 -26.47 -1.58 -0.34
N GLU A 91 -27.73 -1.60 -0.77
CA GLU A 91 -28.23 -0.83 -1.93
C GLU A 91 -27.94 0.69 -1.82
N ASN A 92 -27.71 1.19 -0.61
CA ASN A 92 -27.34 2.57 -0.31
C ASN A 92 -25.82 2.88 -0.41
N LYS A 93 -24.96 1.89 -0.65
CA LYS A 93 -23.53 2.09 -0.92
C LYS A 93 -23.33 2.28 -2.43
N SER A 94 -23.28 3.55 -2.84
CA SER A 94 -23.08 3.95 -4.24
C SER A 94 -21.67 3.63 -4.75
N LEU A 95 -21.51 3.59 -6.08
CA LEU A 95 -20.20 3.55 -6.76
C LEU A 95 -19.23 4.63 -6.24
N GLU A 96 -19.75 5.74 -5.70
CA GLU A 96 -18.99 6.85 -5.10
C GLU A 96 -18.29 6.49 -3.79
N GLN A 97 -18.61 5.33 -3.19
CA GLN A 97 -17.91 4.82 -2.01
C GLN A 97 -16.68 4.00 -2.37
N ILE A 98 -16.65 3.40 -3.56
CA ILE A 98 -15.56 2.54 -4.03
C ILE A 98 -14.66 3.23 -5.05
N LEU A 99 -15.17 4.25 -5.75
CA LEU A 99 -14.40 5.14 -6.61
C LEU A 99 -14.15 6.50 -5.92
N PRO A 100 -13.14 7.28 -6.34
CA PRO A 100 -12.88 8.59 -5.78
C PRO A 100 -14.06 9.52 -6.04
N ASN A 101 -14.66 10.04 -4.97
CA ASN A 101 -15.70 11.06 -5.05
C ASN A 101 -15.11 12.49 -4.95
N LEU A 102 -15.97 13.51 -4.94
CA LEU A 102 -15.54 14.91 -4.89
C LEU A 102 -14.74 15.23 -3.61
N GLU A 103 -15.09 14.61 -2.48
CA GLU A 103 -14.36 14.82 -1.23
C GLU A 103 -12.99 14.14 -1.26
N ASP A 104 -12.92 12.92 -1.79
CA ASP A 104 -11.64 12.25 -2.06
C ASP A 104 -10.75 13.12 -2.98
N GLN A 105 -11.31 13.77 -4.00
CA GLN A 105 -10.55 14.68 -4.87
C GLN A 105 -10.04 15.93 -4.14
N ARG A 106 -10.86 16.55 -3.30
CA ARG A 106 -10.47 17.71 -2.50
C ARG A 106 -9.37 17.37 -1.50
N MET A 107 -9.50 16.25 -0.81
CA MET A 107 -8.50 15.77 0.15
C MET A 107 -7.19 15.40 -0.55
N PHE A 108 -7.25 14.76 -1.72
CA PHE A 108 -6.06 14.45 -2.50
C PHE A 108 -5.37 15.74 -2.95
N LEU A 109 -6.12 16.69 -3.50
CA LEU A 109 -5.59 17.99 -3.93
C LEU A 109 -4.91 18.75 -2.77
N TYR A 110 -5.53 18.73 -1.58
CA TYR A 110 -4.95 19.33 -0.38
C TYR A 110 -3.63 18.65 0.00
N ASN A 111 -3.61 17.32 0.10
CA ASN A 111 -2.41 16.57 0.46
C ASN A 111 -1.28 16.73 -0.58
N VAL A 112 -1.61 16.72 -1.86
CA VAL A 112 -0.65 16.97 -2.96
C VAL A 112 -0.08 18.38 -2.85
N SER A 113 -0.87 19.38 -2.48
CA SER A 113 -0.37 20.74 -2.25
C SER A 113 0.69 20.78 -1.13
N ILE A 114 0.52 19.96 -0.08
CA ILE A 114 1.52 19.81 0.98
C ILE A 114 2.79 19.14 0.43
N HIS A 115 2.65 18.02 -0.30
CA HIS A 115 3.80 17.34 -0.93
C HIS A 115 4.59 18.25 -1.86
N VAL A 116 3.90 19.06 -2.68
CA VAL A 116 4.54 20.07 -3.54
C VAL A 116 5.34 21.06 -2.70
N GLY A 117 4.76 21.56 -1.61
CA GLY A 117 5.46 22.47 -0.71
C GLY A 117 6.69 21.83 -0.06
N GLU A 118 6.60 20.57 0.35
CA GLU A 118 7.73 19.82 0.91
C GLU A 118 8.87 19.67 -0.10
N ILE A 119 8.57 19.23 -1.31
CA ILE A 119 9.55 19.11 -2.41
C ILE A 119 10.22 20.46 -2.68
N LEU A 120 9.43 21.52 -2.84
CA LEU A 120 9.96 22.85 -3.14
C LEU A 120 10.86 23.38 -2.02
N LYS A 121 10.53 23.12 -0.75
CA LYS A 121 11.37 23.51 0.39
C LYS A 121 12.68 22.74 0.46
N GLU A 122 12.65 21.45 0.14
CA GLU A 122 13.81 20.56 0.19
C GLU A 122 14.78 20.85 -0.97
N ASP A 123 14.25 21.05 -2.17
CA ASP A 123 15.05 21.10 -3.40
C ASP A 123 15.28 22.52 -3.96
N VAL A 124 14.56 23.54 -3.47
CA VAL A 124 14.72 24.94 -3.92
C VAL A 124 15.12 25.83 -2.74
N ALA A 125 16.38 26.25 -2.71
CA ALA A 125 16.96 27.04 -1.62
C ALA A 125 16.17 28.33 -1.31
N ALA A 126 15.60 28.99 -2.33
CA ALA A 126 14.77 30.19 -2.17
C ALA A 126 13.48 29.95 -1.35
N PHE A 127 13.03 28.69 -1.24
CA PHE A 127 11.80 28.31 -0.57
C PHE A 127 12.01 27.58 0.76
N ALA A 128 13.27 27.31 1.15
CA ALA A 128 13.61 26.51 2.33
C ALA A 128 13.03 27.05 3.66
N SER A 129 12.81 28.37 3.77
CA SER A 129 12.27 29.00 4.98
C SER A 129 10.76 28.89 5.14
N PHE A 130 10.02 28.42 4.12
CA PHE A 130 8.57 28.34 4.22
C PHE A 130 8.11 27.19 5.11
N SER A 131 6.97 27.40 5.75
CA SER A 131 6.26 26.33 6.46
C SER A 131 5.32 25.60 5.51
N THR A 132 5.14 24.31 5.74
CA THR A 132 4.11 23.48 5.11
C THR A 132 3.14 23.02 6.18
N PRO A 133 1.82 22.98 5.89
CA PRO A 133 0.87 22.37 6.81
C PRO A 133 1.25 20.92 7.10
N SER A 134 0.96 20.45 8.31
CA SER A 134 1.03 19.02 8.59
C SER A 134 -0.11 18.29 7.91
N PHE A 135 0.16 17.06 7.49
CA PHE A 135 -0.90 16.17 7.06
C PHE A 135 -1.86 15.85 8.21
N PHE A 136 -3.14 15.72 7.88
CA PHE A 136 -4.18 15.36 8.83
C PHE A 136 -4.86 14.06 8.40
N ASP A 137 -5.02 13.15 9.35
CA ASP A 137 -5.92 12.01 9.24
C ASP A 137 -6.63 11.87 10.59
N PRO A 138 -7.97 11.99 10.67
CA PRO A 138 -8.71 11.85 11.92
C PRO A 138 -8.55 10.45 12.55
N ASN A 139 -8.06 9.50 11.75
CA ASN A 139 -7.83 8.13 12.10
C ASN A 139 -6.34 7.78 11.99
N ALA A 140 -5.45 8.74 12.19
CA ALA A 140 -4.03 8.47 12.30
C ALA A 140 -3.74 7.45 13.42
N ILE A 141 -2.95 6.44 13.11
CA ILE A 141 -2.43 5.47 14.07
C ILE A 141 -1.30 6.15 14.83
N SER A 142 -1.41 6.21 16.15
CA SER A 142 -0.30 6.67 16.98
C SER A 142 0.92 5.76 16.79
N PRO A 143 2.12 6.31 16.51
CA PRO A 143 3.33 5.54 16.35
C PRO A 143 3.59 4.65 17.57
N HIS A 144 3.79 3.37 17.32
CA HIS A 144 4.14 2.39 18.34
C HIS A 144 4.95 1.27 17.72
N LYS A 145 5.73 0.56 18.54
CA LYS A 145 6.45 -0.61 18.07
C LYS A 145 5.50 -1.81 18.03
N THR A 146 5.26 -2.33 16.84
CA THR A 146 4.56 -3.61 16.66
C THR A 146 5.39 -4.74 17.26
N LYS A 147 4.73 -5.65 17.98
CA LYS A 147 5.40 -6.84 18.50
C LYS A 147 5.39 -7.90 17.41
N GLU A 148 6.58 -8.33 17.03
CA GLU A 148 6.81 -9.25 15.92
C GLU A 148 7.60 -10.45 16.43
N TYR A 149 7.22 -11.64 15.96
CA TYR A 149 7.93 -12.88 16.23
C TYR A 149 8.23 -13.57 14.91
N ILE A 150 9.50 -13.54 14.51
CA ILE A 150 9.98 -14.24 13.32
C ILE A 150 9.93 -15.74 13.61
N LEU A 151 9.24 -16.48 12.74
CA LEU A 151 9.09 -17.92 12.83
C LEU A 151 10.19 -18.64 12.02
N PRO A 152 10.50 -19.90 12.33
CA PRO A 152 11.48 -20.67 11.56
C PRO A 152 11.07 -20.77 10.08
N PRO A 153 12.02 -20.69 9.13
CA PRO A 153 11.71 -20.85 7.72
C PRO A 153 11.20 -22.27 7.43
N PHE A 154 10.34 -22.40 6.43
CA PHE A 154 9.74 -23.66 6.02
C PHE A 154 9.97 -23.89 4.52
N ASP A 155 10.62 -25.01 4.19
CA ASP A 155 10.96 -25.39 2.81
C ASP A 155 9.73 -26.01 2.13
N GLN A 156 8.80 -25.15 1.70
CA GLN A 156 7.54 -25.54 1.09
C GLN A 156 7.17 -24.57 -0.01
N GLU A 157 7.02 -25.06 -1.24
CA GLU A 157 6.54 -24.23 -2.35
C GLU A 157 5.12 -23.71 -2.08
N GLN A 158 4.93 -22.39 -2.18
CA GLN A 158 3.64 -21.69 -2.06
C GLN A 158 2.99 -21.33 -3.40
N GLY A 159 3.58 -21.74 -4.52
CA GLY A 159 3.04 -21.52 -5.85
C GLY A 159 1.72 -22.27 -6.13
N SER A 160 1.35 -23.21 -5.27
CA SER A 160 0.12 -24.01 -5.36
C SER A 160 -0.84 -23.80 -4.17
N THR A 161 -2.13 -24.06 -4.39
CA THR A 161 -3.16 -24.09 -3.34
C THR A 161 -2.83 -25.13 -2.26
N CYS A 162 -2.40 -26.33 -2.67
CA CYS A 162 -1.99 -27.40 -1.76
C CYS A 162 -0.76 -26.99 -0.91
N GLY A 163 0.24 -26.34 -1.54
CA GLY A 163 1.40 -25.81 -0.83
C GLY A 163 1.01 -24.83 0.28
N ASN A 164 0.08 -23.91 0.01
CA ASN A 164 -0.42 -22.98 1.02
C ASN A 164 -1.15 -23.69 2.18
N MET A 165 -1.94 -24.73 1.92
CA MET A 165 -2.55 -25.53 2.98
C MET A 165 -1.50 -26.12 3.93
N ILE A 166 -0.41 -26.68 3.38
CA ILE A 166 0.68 -27.27 4.14
C ILE A 166 1.40 -26.19 4.97
N VAL A 167 1.59 -24.98 4.42
CA VAL A 167 2.16 -23.83 5.14
C VAL A 167 1.30 -23.42 6.34
N LEU A 168 -0.02 -23.30 6.15
CA LEU A 168 -0.94 -22.94 7.24
C LEU A 168 -0.95 -24.01 8.33
N GLU A 169 -1.07 -25.29 7.96
CA GLU A 169 -1.01 -26.41 8.91
C GLU A 169 0.32 -26.40 9.68
N HIS A 170 1.43 -26.19 8.98
CA HIS A 170 2.76 -26.13 9.57
C HIS A 170 2.87 -25.02 10.61
N TYR A 171 2.57 -23.77 10.24
CA TYR A 171 2.76 -22.65 11.15
C TYR A 171 1.77 -22.65 12.30
N PHE A 172 0.49 -22.91 12.07
CA PHE A 172 -0.52 -22.86 13.12
C PHE A 172 -0.50 -24.09 14.04
N LEU A 173 -0.40 -25.31 13.50
CA LEU A 173 -0.53 -26.54 14.28
C LEU A 173 0.82 -27.12 14.74
N LYS A 174 1.92 -26.88 14.02
CA LYS A 174 3.24 -27.44 14.36
C LYS A 174 4.16 -26.41 15.03
N VAL A 175 4.32 -25.24 14.42
CA VAL A 175 5.22 -24.18 14.94
C VAL A 175 4.58 -23.48 16.14
N LEU A 176 3.42 -22.85 15.96
CA LEU A 176 2.67 -22.17 17.02
C LEU A 176 1.94 -23.13 17.94
N ALA A 177 1.73 -24.38 17.52
CA ALA A 177 1.12 -25.44 18.32
C ALA A 177 -0.21 -25.02 18.97
N ILE A 178 -1.02 -24.27 18.23
CA ILE A 178 -2.31 -23.77 18.72
C ILE A 178 -3.28 -24.95 18.82
N PRO A 179 -3.91 -25.19 19.99
CA PRO A 179 -4.89 -26.27 20.13
C PRO A 179 -6.09 -26.07 19.21
N LYS A 180 -6.53 -27.14 18.53
CA LYS A 180 -7.72 -27.12 17.65
C LYS A 180 -8.96 -26.43 18.27
N PRO A 181 -9.31 -26.64 19.56
CA PRO A 181 -10.47 -25.98 20.17
C PRO A 181 -10.44 -24.45 20.17
N ILE A 182 -9.27 -23.82 20.07
CA ILE A 182 -9.15 -22.36 20.00
C ILE A 182 -9.70 -21.83 18.66
N PHE A 183 -9.49 -22.57 17.56
CA PHE A 183 -10.00 -22.21 16.24
C PHE A 183 -11.52 -22.26 16.16
N GLU A 184 -12.19 -22.94 17.09
CA GLU A 184 -13.66 -22.92 17.16
C GLU A 184 -14.21 -21.57 17.63
N GLN A 185 -13.38 -20.78 18.31
CA GLN A 185 -13.78 -19.55 18.99
C GLN A 185 -13.15 -18.31 18.35
N ILE A 186 -11.91 -18.44 17.87
CA ILE A 186 -11.07 -17.32 17.42
C ILE A 186 -10.67 -17.50 15.95
N MET A 187 -10.87 -16.43 15.18
CA MET A 187 -10.36 -16.21 13.84
C MET A 187 -8.90 -15.78 13.91
N PHE A 188 -8.09 -16.33 13.02
CA PHE A 188 -6.72 -15.90 12.81
C PHE A 188 -6.60 -15.16 11.49
N PHE A 189 -5.95 -14.00 11.52
CA PHE A 189 -5.77 -13.18 10.33
C PHE A 189 -4.50 -13.61 9.60
N ILE A 190 -4.57 -13.71 8.28
CA ILE A 190 -3.45 -14.04 7.40
C ILE A 190 -3.25 -12.87 6.44
N ALA A 191 -2.02 -12.41 6.31
CA ALA A 191 -1.64 -11.50 5.23
C ALA A 191 -0.51 -12.07 4.38
N GLY A 192 -0.55 -11.69 3.10
CA GLY A 192 0.43 -12.01 2.09
C GLY A 192 0.17 -11.17 0.84
N ASP A 193 0.89 -11.45 -0.24
CA ASP A 193 0.57 -10.89 -1.55
C ASP A 193 -0.80 -11.34 -2.08
N CYS A 194 -1.23 -10.71 -3.17
CA CYS A 194 -2.50 -11.01 -3.84
C CYS A 194 -2.64 -12.50 -4.16
N LEU A 195 -1.55 -13.12 -4.62
CA LEU A 195 -1.56 -14.49 -5.08
C LEU A 195 -1.69 -15.48 -3.91
N THR A 196 -1.03 -15.20 -2.79
CA THR A 196 -1.14 -15.91 -1.52
C THR A 196 -2.56 -15.83 -0.98
N VAL A 197 -3.16 -14.64 -0.99
CA VAL A 197 -4.57 -14.46 -0.57
C VAL A 197 -5.52 -15.27 -1.46
N VAL A 198 -5.37 -15.20 -2.77
CA VAL A 198 -6.19 -15.98 -3.73
C VAL A 198 -6.02 -17.47 -3.49
N ARG A 199 -4.80 -17.95 -3.29
CA ARG A 199 -4.52 -19.37 -3.02
C ARG A 199 -5.09 -19.84 -1.69
N ASN A 200 -5.04 -19.01 -0.65
CA ASN A 200 -5.64 -19.31 0.64
C ASN A 200 -7.15 -19.39 0.56
N ARG A 201 -7.80 -18.48 -0.16
CA ARG A 201 -9.26 -18.55 -0.40
C ARG A 201 -9.63 -19.81 -1.18
N ALA A 202 -8.88 -20.14 -2.23
CA ALA A 202 -9.07 -21.39 -2.96
C ALA A 202 -8.86 -22.63 -2.06
N ALA A 203 -7.92 -22.58 -1.12
CA ALA A 203 -7.71 -23.65 -0.14
C ALA A 203 -8.92 -23.80 0.80
N GLN A 204 -9.46 -22.68 1.29
CA GLN A 204 -10.70 -22.68 2.09
C GLN A 204 -11.88 -23.26 1.33
N GLU A 205 -12.06 -22.88 0.06
CA GLU A 205 -13.12 -23.43 -0.81
C GLU A 205 -12.96 -24.94 -1.04
N GLN A 206 -11.74 -25.42 -1.30
CA GLN A 206 -11.46 -26.86 -1.46
C GLN A 206 -11.71 -27.64 -0.18
N GLN A 207 -11.42 -27.06 0.97
CA GLN A 207 -11.59 -27.68 2.29
C GLN A 207 -13.01 -27.55 2.86
N ALA A 208 -13.88 -26.76 2.23
CA ALA A 208 -15.27 -26.58 2.65
C ALA A 208 -16.12 -27.87 2.60
N VAL A 209 -15.68 -28.89 1.86
CA VAL A 209 -16.37 -30.19 1.76
C VAL A 209 -15.83 -31.25 2.74
N ASP A 210 -14.72 -30.98 3.41
CA ASP A 210 -14.20 -31.87 4.45
C ASP A 210 -15.21 -31.96 5.60
N ARG A 211 -15.25 -33.10 6.30
CA ARG A 211 -16.20 -33.42 7.38
C ARG A 211 -15.56 -33.58 8.76
N SER A 212 -14.31 -33.14 8.93
CA SER A 212 -13.69 -33.01 10.25
C SER A 212 -14.58 -32.25 11.24
N GLU A 213 -14.41 -32.54 12.52
CA GLU A 213 -15.12 -31.84 13.59
C GLU A 213 -14.54 -30.45 13.87
N HIS A 214 -13.34 -30.15 13.35
CA HIS A 214 -12.59 -28.94 13.70
C HIS A 214 -12.49 -27.97 12.53
N LYS A 215 -12.88 -26.70 12.75
CA LYS A 215 -12.84 -25.62 11.75
C LYS A 215 -11.46 -25.38 11.13
N VAL A 216 -10.39 -25.60 11.89
CA VAL A 216 -9.02 -25.43 11.39
C VAL A 216 -8.67 -26.42 10.29
N ASP A 217 -9.22 -27.64 10.32
CA ASP A 217 -9.00 -28.63 9.27
C ASP A 217 -9.69 -28.20 7.96
N HIS A 218 -10.77 -27.42 8.07
CA HIS A 218 -11.47 -26.79 6.95
C HIS A 218 -10.90 -25.43 6.53
N LEU A 219 -9.84 -24.96 7.22
CA LEU A 219 -9.32 -23.60 7.11
C LEU A 219 -10.38 -22.49 7.38
N ALA A 220 -11.50 -22.83 8.02
CA ALA A 220 -12.65 -21.93 8.20
C ALA A 220 -12.45 -20.88 9.30
N SER A 221 -11.37 -20.98 10.08
CA SER A 221 -11.01 -20.05 11.15
C SER A 221 -9.94 -19.04 10.72
N PHE A 222 -9.75 -18.87 9.42
CA PHE A 222 -8.77 -17.95 8.86
C PHE A 222 -9.45 -16.83 8.08
N GLU A 223 -9.04 -15.59 8.32
CA GLU A 223 -9.45 -14.42 7.53
C GLU A 223 -8.24 -13.91 6.76
N THR A 224 -8.34 -13.85 5.42
CA THR A 224 -7.23 -13.47 4.55
C THR A 224 -7.36 -12.01 4.11
N SER A 225 -6.25 -11.28 4.16
CA SER A 225 -6.23 -9.87 3.77
C SER A 225 -4.94 -9.52 3.02
N PRO A 226 -5.01 -8.88 1.84
CA PRO A 226 -3.82 -8.56 1.06
C PRO A 226 -2.97 -7.47 1.73
N GLY A 227 -1.64 -7.54 1.57
CA GLY A 227 -0.69 -6.54 2.09
C GLY A 227 -0.49 -5.34 1.15
N PRO A 228 -0.51 -4.08 1.61
CA PRO A 228 -0.43 -2.88 0.75
C PRO A 228 0.98 -2.55 0.24
N MET A 229 2.00 -3.32 0.64
CA MET A 229 3.32 -3.26 0.01
C MET A 229 3.24 -3.65 -1.48
N HIS A 230 2.49 -4.70 -1.82
CA HIS A 230 2.39 -5.21 -3.19
C HIS A 230 1.71 -4.23 -4.14
N PRO A 231 0.60 -3.56 -3.78
CA PRO A 231 0.03 -2.46 -4.54
C PRO A 231 1.05 -1.37 -4.89
N CYS A 232 1.94 -0.97 -3.96
CA CYS A 232 2.98 0.01 -4.28
C CYS A 232 3.95 -0.51 -5.35
N MET A 233 4.44 -1.73 -5.21
CA MET A 233 5.36 -2.33 -6.20
C MET A 233 4.71 -2.45 -7.58
N ASN A 234 3.45 -2.88 -7.64
CA ASN A 234 2.73 -3.02 -8.90
C ASN A 234 2.34 -1.68 -9.50
N MET A 235 2.09 -0.66 -8.69
CA MET A 235 1.88 0.69 -9.20
C MET A 235 3.17 1.27 -9.79
N LEU A 236 4.36 0.98 -9.24
CA LEU A 236 5.62 1.32 -9.91
C LEU A 236 5.74 0.66 -11.28
N GLU A 237 5.39 -0.63 -11.38
CA GLU A 237 5.39 -1.34 -12.66
C GLU A 237 4.36 -0.75 -13.64
N ASN A 238 3.17 -0.38 -13.14
CA ASN A 238 2.12 0.26 -13.93
C ASN A 238 2.56 1.62 -14.48
N ILE A 239 3.15 2.47 -13.64
CA ILE A 239 3.77 3.75 -14.05
C ILE A 239 4.85 3.50 -15.10
N GLY A 240 5.73 2.53 -14.83
CA GLY A 240 6.78 2.12 -15.75
C GLY A 240 6.22 1.76 -17.12
N LEU A 241 5.23 0.86 -17.19
CA LEU A 241 4.61 0.46 -18.46
C LEU A 241 3.96 1.61 -19.20
N ASN A 242 3.25 2.48 -18.50
CA ASN A 242 2.48 3.57 -19.10
C ASN A 242 3.37 4.71 -19.59
N ALA A 243 4.49 4.98 -18.89
CA ALA A 243 5.34 6.13 -19.15
C ALA A 243 6.72 5.79 -19.75
N TRP A 244 7.03 4.52 -20.05
CA TRP A 244 8.36 4.14 -20.56
C TRP A 244 8.74 4.81 -21.87
N GLY A 245 7.81 4.94 -22.82
CA GLY A 245 8.07 5.59 -24.12
C GLY A 245 8.63 4.68 -25.22
N LYS A 246 8.18 3.42 -25.33
CA LYS A 246 8.64 2.54 -26.43
C LYS A 246 8.21 3.08 -27.79
N GLY A 247 9.18 3.55 -28.58
CA GLY A 247 8.97 3.95 -29.98
C GLY A 247 8.32 5.33 -30.17
N ILE A 248 8.29 6.15 -29.11
CA ILE A 248 7.77 7.51 -29.14
C ILE A 248 8.91 8.46 -28.75
N ASP A 249 9.14 9.49 -29.56
CA ASP A 249 10.11 10.54 -29.27
C ASP A 249 9.45 11.64 -28.43
N ASP A 250 9.23 11.35 -27.14
CA ASP A 250 8.78 12.34 -26.15
C ASP A 250 9.87 12.52 -25.08
N PRO A 251 10.29 13.77 -24.81
CA PRO A 251 11.37 14.07 -23.86
C PRO A 251 11.05 13.73 -22.41
N VAL A 252 9.76 13.56 -22.06
CA VAL A 252 9.28 13.27 -20.69
C VAL A 252 8.94 11.79 -20.50
N THR A 253 9.28 10.93 -21.47
CA THR A 253 9.22 9.49 -21.23
C THR A 253 10.27 9.06 -20.22
N LEU A 254 9.97 8.03 -19.42
CA LEU A 254 10.91 7.52 -18.43
C LEU A 254 12.21 7.02 -19.08
N LEU A 255 12.16 6.48 -20.31
CA LEU A 255 13.36 6.10 -21.05
C LEU A 255 14.20 7.32 -21.44
N SER A 256 13.59 8.41 -21.93
CA SER A 256 14.30 9.66 -22.22
C SER A 256 14.94 10.24 -20.97
N LEU A 257 14.19 10.29 -19.86
CA LEU A 257 14.66 10.79 -18.57
C LEU A 257 15.79 9.93 -17.98
N GLN A 258 15.68 8.61 -18.08
CA GLN A 258 16.73 7.67 -17.65
C GLN A 258 18.05 7.89 -18.39
N ASN A 259 17.98 8.32 -19.66
CA ASN A 259 19.14 8.53 -20.52
C ASN A 259 19.76 9.93 -20.40
N LEU A 260 19.25 10.79 -19.53
CA LEU A 260 19.84 12.11 -19.30
C LEU A 260 21.27 11.98 -18.73
N PRO A 261 22.19 12.89 -19.10
CA PRO A 261 23.52 12.93 -18.51
C PRO A 261 23.46 13.07 -16.98
N GLY A 262 24.29 12.31 -16.26
CA GLY A 262 24.33 12.30 -14.79
C GLY A 262 23.42 11.25 -14.12
N LEU A 263 22.65 10.48 -14.89
CA LEU A 263 21.84 9.34 -14.41
C LEU A 263 22.37 7.99 -14.89
N GLU A 264 23.69 7.86 -15.10
CA GLU A 264 24.31 6.65 -15.64
C GLU A 264 24.05 5.42 -14.77
N ASN A 265 23.95 5.60 -13.46
CA ASN A 265 23.64 4.56 -12.47
C ASN A 265 22.17 4.11 -12.51
N ARG A 266 21.33 4.67 -13.39
CA ARG A 266 19.93 4.29 -13.58
C ARG A 266 19.68 3.49 -14.85
N LYS A 267 20.68 3.32 -15.73
CA LYS A 267 20.56 2.60 -17.02
C LYS A 267 20.17 1.13 -16.89
N GLU A 268 20.34 0.53 -15.70
CA GLU A 268 19.93 -0.84 -15.42
C GLU A 268 18.43 -0.97 -15.16
N LEU A 269 17.72 0.13 -14.88
CA LEU A 269 16.26 0.11 -14.72
C LEU A 269 15.62 -0.37 -16.02
N ASN A 270 14.73 -1.34 -15.90
CA ASN A 270 13.99 -1.88 -17.01
C ASN A 270 12.66 -2.46 -16.54
N LEU A 271 11.74 -2.63 -17.47
CA LEU A 271 10.39 -3.13 -17.21
C LEU A 271 10.33 -4.66 -16.98
N ARG A 272 11.39 -5.40 -17.31
CA ARG A 272 11.38 -6.88 -17.18
C ARG A 272 11.65 -7.31 -15.76
N LYS A 273 12.47 -6.56 -15.03
CA LYS A 273 12.81 -6.81 -13.63
C LYS A 273 12.74 -5.49 -12.86
N ILE A 274 11.69 -5.35 -12.07
CA ILE A 274 11.49 -4.18 -11.21
C ILE A 274 12.39 -4.33 -9.97
N ASP A 275 13.49 -3.60 -9.93
CA ASP A 275 14.17 -3.28 -8.67
C ASP A 275 13.37 -2.20 -7.95
N PHE A 276 12.59 -2.60 -6.95
CA PHE A 276 11.66 -1.73 -6.23
C PHE A 276 12.31 -0.43 -5.75
N TYR A 277 13.48 -0.52 -5.11
CA TYR A 277 14.13 0.66 -4.53
C TYR A 277 14.76 1.55 -5.59
N ALA A 278 15.38 0.97 -6.61
CA ALA A 278 15.97 1.75 -7.68
C ALA A 278 14.90 2.50 -8.50
N TRP A 279 13.77 1.84 -8.79
CA TRP A 279 12.61 2.46 -9.44
C TRP A 279 12.01 3.57 -8.59
N LEU A 280 11.84 3.32 -7.29
CA LEU A 280 11.25 4.28 -6.38
C LEU A 280 12.07 5.57 -6.30
N HIS A 281 13.39 5.47 -6.13
CA HIS A 281 14.27 6.63 -6.12
C HIS A 281 14.31 7.36 -7.46
N PHE A 282 14.25 6.62 -8.57
CA PHE A 282 14.21 7.23 -9.89
C PHE A 282 12.92 8.05 -10.09
N LEU A 283 11.76 7.49 -9.76
CA LEU A 283 10.49 8.21 -9.85
C LEU A 283 10.40 9.37 -8.86
N GLU A 284 11.04 9.27 -7.70
CA GLU A 284 11.13 10.38 -6.73
C GLU A 284 11.89 11.57 -7.33
N VAL A 285 13.06 11.34 -7.93
CA VAL A 285 13.84 12.38 -8.62
C VAL A 285 13.05 12.99 -9.79
N VAL A 286 12.40 12.14 -10.60
CA VAL A 286 11.55 12.61 -11.70
C VAL A 286 10.40 13.46 -11.18
N GLY A 287 9.72 13.02 -10.12
CA GLY A 287 8.64 13.77 -9.47
C GLY A 287 9.10 15.13 -8.97
N CYS A 288 10.23 15.21 -8.28
CA CYS A 288 10.81 16.48 -7.83
C CYS A 288 11.11 17.42 -9.01
N ALA A 289 11.75 16.92 -10.06
CA ALA A 289 12.07 17.71 -11.25
C ALA A 289 10.80 18.24 -11.94
N LEU A 290 9.74 17.43 -12.04
CA LEU A 290 8.45 17.84 -12.60
C LEU A 290 7.77 18.91 -11.75
N VAL A 291 7.81 18.80 -10.41
CA VAL A 291 7.27 19.82 -9.49
C VAL A 291 8.02 21.14 -9.62
N ILE A 292 9.35 21.11 -9.67
CA ILE A 292 10.17 22.32 -9.86
C ILE A 292 9.88 22.96 -11.22
N THR A 293 9.78 22.17 -12.28
CA THR A 293 9.42 22.64 -13.62
C THR A 293 8.02 23.26 -13.63
N ALA A 294 7.06 22.65 -12.94
CA ALA A 294 5.72 23.20 -12.76
C ALA A 294 5.73 24.53 -12.00
N ALA A 295 6.62 24.70 -11.01
CA ALA A 295 6.79 25.97 -10.30
C ALA A 295 7.35 27.08 -11.20
N VAL A 296 8.40 26.78 -12.00
CA VAL A 296 8.95 27.71 -13.00
C VAL A 296 7.83 28.15 -13.97
N SER A 297 7.06 27.20 -14.49
CA SER A 297 5.94 27.46 -15.40
C SER A 297 4.84 28.29 -14.73
N ALA A 298 4.43 27.93 -13.51
CA ALA A 298 3.33 28.58 -12.78
C ALA A 298 3.63 30.04 -12.42
N LEU A 299 4.91 30.39 -12.23
CA LEU A 299 5.40 31.74 -11.95
C LEU A 299 5.80 32.52 -13.22
N GLY A 300 5.80 31.88 -14.40
CA GLY A 300 6.24 32.52 -15.65
C GLY A 300 7.75 32.82 -15.69
N LEU A 301 8.55 32.00 -14.99
CA LEU A 301 10.01 32.12 -14.96
C LEU A 301 10.65 31.40 -16.15
N LYS A 302 11.91 31.72 -16.46
CA LYS A 302 12.64 31.05 -17.55
C LYS A 302 13.36 29.80 -17.06
N ASN A 303 13.88 29.83 -15.85
CA ASN A 303 14.62 28.73 -15.24
C ASN A 303 14.53 28.80 -13.71
N THR A 304 15.21 27.88 -13.04
CA THR A 304 15.23 27.77 -11.58
C THR A 304 16.04 28.88 -10.88
N ASP A 305 16.99 29.51 -11.57
CA ASP A 305 17.83 30.56 -10.97
C ASP A 305 17.00 31.83 -10.67
N ASP A 306 15.94 32.04 -11.46
CA ASP A 306 15.01 33.16 -11.35
C ASP A 306 14.17 33.14 -10.06
N PHE A 307 14.11 32.03 -9.31
CA PHE A 307 13.37 31.95 -8.04
C PHE A 307 13.87 32.98 -7.01
N THR A 308 15.18 33.25 -6.99
CA THR A 308 15.79 34.21 -6.07
C THR A 308 15.38 35.66 -6.37
N SER A 309 15.07 35.96 -7.62
CA SER A 309 14.70 37.30 -8.07
C SER A 309 13.20 37.58 -7.92
N ASN A 310 12.41 36.58 -7.51
CA ASN A 310 10.96 36.66 -7.36
C ASN A 310 10.55 36.18 -5.95
N PRO A 311 10.90 36.92 -4.89
CA PRO A 311 10.61 36.51 -3.53
C PRO A 311 9.10 36.38 -3.31
N LEU A 312 8.69 35.26 -2.73
CA LEU A 312 7.31 35.02 -2.32
C LEU A 312 7.16 35.33 -0.83
N ASP A 313 5.96 35.66 -0.40
CA ASP A 313 5.57 35.52 1.01
C ASP A 313 4.93 34.15 1.26
N GLN A 314 4.67 33.80 2.52
CA GLN A 314 4.11 32.49 2.87
C GLN A 314 2.75 32.23 2.20
N ASN A 315 1.93 33.27 2.01
CA ASN A 315 0.63 33.13 1.37
C ASN A 315 0.78 32.84 -0.13
N SER A 316 1.67 33.56 -0.81
CA SER A 316 1.98 33.36 -2.23
C SER A 316 2.63 32.01 -2.49
N PHE A 317 3.48 31.53 -1.56
CA PHE A 317 4.03 30.18 -1.61
C PHE A 317 2.93 29.10 -1.48
N ASN A 318 2.00 29.25 -0.53
CA ASN A 318 0.87 28.33 -0.39
C ASN A 318 -0.03 28.33 -1.63
N LEU A 319 -0.30 29.51 -2.21
CA LEU A 319 -1.06 29.66 -3.45
C LEU A 319 -0.34 29.01 -4.64
N LEU A 320 0.99 29.13 -4.73
CA LEU A 320 1.79 28.46 -5.74
C LEU A 320 1.67 26.94 -5.61
N CYS A 321 1.82 26.39 -4.41
CA CYS A 321 1.71 24.94 -4.18
C CYS A 321 0.33 24.41 -4.59
N HIS A 322 -0.73 25.12 -4.21
CA HIS A 322 -2.09 24.79 -4.60
C HIS A 322 -2.30 24.89 -6.12
N LYS A 323 -1.80 25.96 -6.74
CA LYS A 323 -1.86 26.15 -8.20
C LYS A 323 -1.16 25.02 -8.93
N ILE A 324 0.01 24.58 -8.46
CA ILE A 324 0.74 23.47 -9.07
C ILE A 324 -0.09 22.18 -8.98
N ALA A 325 -0.60 21.86 -7.78
CA ALA A 325 -1.41 20.67 -7.55
C ALA A 325 -2.68 20.67 -8.43
N ALA A 326 -3.40 21.78 -8.49
CA ALA A 326 -4.65 21.91 -9.24
C ALA A 326 -4.45 21.93 -10.77
N THR A 327 -3.29 22.38 -11.26
CA THR A 327 -3.04 22.56 -12.70
C THR A 327 -2.31 21.37 -13.32
N PHE A 328 -1.33 20.81 -12.60
CA PHE A 328 -0.39 19.84 -13.17
C PHE A 328 -0.48 18.44 -12.54
N VAL A 329 -1.24 18.27 -11.46
CA VAL A 329 -1.47 16.95 -10.84
C VAL A 329 -2.90 16.52 -11.05
N LEU A 330 -3.87 17.33 -10.62
CA LEU A 330 -5.29 17.00 -10.68
C LEU A 330 -6.08 18.07 -11.47
N PRO A 331 -5.82 18.24 -12.78
CA PRO A 331 -6.53 19.23 -13.59
C PRO A 331 -8.02 18.89 -13.65
N SER A 332 -8.88 19.84 -13.29
CA SER A 332 -10.34 19.62 -13.38
C SER A 332 -10.76 19.35 -14.83
N PRO A 333 -11.76 18.49 -15.08
CA PRO A 333 -12.28 18.27 -16.43
C PRO A 333 -12.71 19.57 -17.12
N ASN A 334 -13.32 20.49 -16.38
CA ASN A 334 -13.71 21.81 -16.90
C ASN A 334 -12.50 22.68 -17.25
N ALA A 335 -11.40 22.59 -16.50
CA ALA A 335 -10.15 23.27 -16.84
C ALA A 335 -9.52 22.66 -18.10
N LEU A 336 -9.54 21.34 -18.25
CA LEU A 336 -9.11 20.67 -19.47
C LEU A 336 -9.97 21.07 -20.68
N GLU A 337 -11.29 21.21 -20.48
CA GLU A 337 -12.22 21.71 -21.49
C GLU A 337 -11.98 23.19 -21.84
N ALA A 338 -11.78 24.05 -20.83
CA ALA A 338 -11.52 25.47 -21.02
C ALA A 338 -10.16 25.75 -21.68
N LEU A 339 -9.21 24.82 -21.53
CA LEU A 339 -7.92 24.83 -22.23
C LEU A 339 -7.99 24.20 -23.63
N GLU A 340 -9.17 23.78 -24.09
CA GLU A 340 -9.38 23.07 -25.37
C GLU A 340 -8.57 21.77 -25.48
N ILE A 341 -8.14 21.20 -24.35
CA ILE A 341 -7.28 20.00 -24.29
C ILE A 341 -8.04 18.73 -24.71
N LYS A 342 -9.38 18.70 -24.59
CA LYS A 342 -10.20 17.58 -25.09
C LYS A 342 -10.15 17.41 -26.61
N THR A 343 -9.65 18.40 -27.34
CA THR A 343 -9.49 18.37 -28.80
C THR A 343 -8.03 18.60 -29.20
N LEU A 344 -7.08 17.89 -28.59
CA LEU A 344 -5.69 17.94 -29.07
C LEU A 344 -5.43 16.88 -30.16
N PRO A 345 -5.08 17.28 -31.38
CA PRO A 345 -4.47 16.38 -32.34
C PRO A 345 -3.06 16.01 -31.87
N GLY A 346 -2.90 14.83 -31.26
CA GLY A 346 -1.60 14.21 -31.00
C GLY A 346 -1.07 14.33 -29.56
N GLN A 347 -0.02 13.55 -29.30
CA GLN A 347 0.73 13.49 -28.03
C GLN A 347 1.53 14.80 -27.85
N MET A 348 1.04 15.71 -27.02
CA MET A 348 1.79 16.92 -26.65
C MET A 348 2.65 16.65 -25.41
N GLN A 349 3.88 17.18 -25.43
CA GLN A 349 4.90 17.05 -24.37
C GLN A 349 4.41 17.45 -22.98
N SER A 350 3.43 18.37 -22.88
CA SER A 350 2.82 18.77 -21.61
C SER A 350 1.86 17.73 -21.02
N GLY A 351 1.18 16.95 -21.87
CA GLY A 351 0.22 15.94 -21.43
C GLY A 351 0.88 14.76 -20.72
N ASN A 352 1.97 14.24 -21.30
CA ASN A 352 2.72 13.13 -20.70
C ASN A 352 3.36 13.52 -19.37
N ALA A 353 3.89 14.75 -19.26
CA ALA A 353 4.44 15.27 -18.01
C ALA A 353 3.38 15.35 -16.89
N VAL A 354 2.18 15.84 -17.20
CA VAL A 354 1.07 15.97 -16.25
C VAL A 354 0.56 14.60 -15.80
N LEU A 355 0.38 13.65 -16.72
CA LEU A 355 -0.02 12.29 -16.38
C LEU A 355 1.02 11.57 -15.53
N LEU A 356 2.31 11.69 -15.90
CA LEU A 356 3.39 11.11 -15.13
C LEU A 356 3.49 11.72 -13.73
N LEU A 357 3.37 13.04 -13.61
CA LEU A 357 3.36 13.73 -12.32
C LEU A 357 2.16 13.30 -11.46
N HIS A 358 0.96 13.19 -12.05
CA HIS A 358 -0.22 12.65 -11.37
C HIS A 358 0.08 11.29 -10.75
N ASP A 359 0.55 10.33 -11.55
CA ASP A 359 0.75 8.96 -11.08
C ASP A 359 1.84 8.88 -9.99
N ILE A 360 2.95 9.62 -10.17
CA ILE A 360 4.01 9.74 -9.15
C ILE A 360 3.46 10.36 -7.85
N MET A 361 2.59 11.36 -7.93
CA MET A 361 2.01 11.99 -6.73
C MET A 361 1.03 11.07 -6.01
N THR A 362 0.28 10.20 -6.71
CA THR A 362 -0.53 9.16 -6.04
C THR A 362 0.36 8.15 -5.30
N MET A 363 1.50 7.78 -5.89
CA MET A 363 2.51 6.92 -5.25
C MET A 363 3.14 7.58 -4.01
N ARG A 364 3.53 8.85 -4.13
CA ARG A 364 4.08 9.62 -3.01
C ARG A 364 3.08 9.73 -1.86
N GLU A 365 1.81 10.02 -2.19
CA GLU A 365 0.73 10.10 -1.22
C GLU A 365 0.51 8.77 -0.49
N MET A 366 0.41 7.66 -1.22
CA MET A 366 0.24 6.34 -0.62
C MET A 366 1.40 5.99 0.32
N ARG A 367 2.65 6.17 -0.14
CA ARG A 367 3.84 5.88 0.69
C ARG A 367 3.90 6.75 1.93
N HIS A 368 3.55 8.03 1.81
CA HIS A 368 3.50 8.93 2.96
C HIS A 368 2.41 8.48 3.95
N ALA A 369 1.24 8.10 3.45
CA ALA A 369 0.13 7.62 4.27
C ALA A 369 0.49 6.32 5.01
N ILE A 370 1.14 5.36 4.34
CA ILE A 370 1.72 4.16 4.96
C ILE A 370 2.70 4.57 6.06
N LYS A 371 3.75 5.34 5.73
CA LYS A 371 4.81 5.69 6.70
C LYS A 371 4.29 6.33 8.00
N HIS A 372 3.19 7.09 7.93
CA HIS A 372 2.64 7.81 9.07
C HIS A 372 1.39 7.17 9.68
N GLY A 373 0.96 6.00 9.21
CA GLY A 373 -0.22 5.35 9.77
C GLY A 373 -1.52 6.10 9.49
N HIS A 374 -1.73 6.56 8.27
CA HIS A 374 -2.91 7.31 7.84
C HIS A 374 -3.88 6.46 7.00
N PRO A 375 -4.72 5.61 7.62
CA PRO A 375 -5.61 4.68 6.94
C PRO A 375 -6.62 5.32 6.02
N THR A 376 -7.17 6.48 6.38
CA THR A 376 -8.20 7.13 5.57
C THR A 376 -7.58 7.62 4.27
N ARG A 377 -6.34 8.13 4.32
CA ARG A 377 -5.56 8.50 3.14
C ARG A 377 -5.16 7.29 2.29
N MET A 378 -4.79 6.17 2.92
CA MET A 378 -4.51 4.93 2.19
C MET A 378 -5.74 4.39 1.46
N LEU A 379 -6.92 4.37 2.11
CA LEU A 379 -8.16 3.95 1.47
C LEU A 379 -8.45 4.81 0.25
N GLN A 380 -8.32 6.12 0.40
CA GLN A 380 -8.53 7.06 -0.68
C GLN A 380 -7.64 6.71 -1.88
N MET A 381 -6.36 6.39 -1.67
CA MET A 381 -5.46 5.96 -2.75
C MET A 381 -5.88 4.65 -3.40
N PHE A 382 -6.40 3.67 -2.65
CA PHE A 382 -6.94 2.45 -3.24
C PHE A 382 -8.09 2.72 -4.21
N LYS A 383 -8.96 3.71 -3.90
CA LYS A 383 -10.03 4.12 -4.82
C LYS A 383 -9.47 4.68 -6.13
N TYR A 384 -8.37 5.45 -6.08
CA TYR A 384 -7.70 5.94 -7.29
C TYR A 384 -7.03 4.81 -8.06
N TRP A 385 -6.36 3.90 -7.35
CA TRP A 385 -5.55 2.86 -7.96
C TRP A 385 -6.37 1.76 -8.61
N GLY A 386 -7.59 1.47 -8.13
CA GLY A 386 -8.47 0.46 -8.74
C GLY A 386 -8.69 0.71 -10.25
N PRO A 387 -9.23 1.87 -10.65
CA PRO A 387 -9.37 2.26 -12.05
C PRO A 387 -8.03 2.36 -12.80
N MET A 388 -6.97 2.87 -12.16
CA MET A 388 -5.65 3.00 -12.81
C MET A 388 -5.05 1.63 -13.16
N PHE A 389 -5.14 0.65 -12.27
CA PHE A 389 -4.72 -0.71 -12.55
C PHE A 389 -5.57 -1.35 -13.63
N HIS A 390 -6.89 -1.13 -13.59
CA HIS A 390 -7.79 -1.65 -14.63
C HIS A 390 -7.44 -1.08 -16.02
N ALA A 391 -7.22 0.23 -16.11
CA ALA A 391 -6.80 0.91 -17.34
C ALA A 391 -5.43 0.44 -17.84
N GLY A 392 -4.50 0.12 -16.93
CA GLY A 392 -3.19 -0.44 -17.25
C GLY A 392 -3.18 -1.94 -17.55
N GLY A 393 -4.34 -2.60 -17.64
CA GLY A 393 -4.45 -4.04 -17.90
C GLY A 393 -4.03 -4.93 -16.72
N ARG A 394 -3.91 -4.36 -15.51
CA ARG A 394 -3.52 -5.04 -14.26
C ARG A 394 -4.76 -5.44 -13.46
N TYR A 395 -5.62 -6.24 -14.08
CA TYR A 395 -6.95 -6.57 -13.54
C TYR A 395 -6.93 -7.21 -12.15
N ASN A 396 -5.94 -8.06 -11.84
CA ASN A 396 -5.81 -8.69 -10.53
C ASN A 396 -5.63 -7.63 -9.42
N TYR A 397 -4.78 -6.63 -9.66
CA TYR A 397 -4.55 -5.55 -8.70
C TYR A 397 -5.71 -4.57 -8.66
N GLY A 398 -6.39 -4.34 -9.78
CA GLY A 398 -7.66 -3.61 -9.80
C GLY A 398 -8.70 -4.27 -8.89
N HIS A 399 -8.84 -5.60 -8.98
CA HIS A 399 -9.74 -6.37 -8.12
C HIS A 399 -9.30 -6.33 -6.66
N GLU A 400 -8.01 -6.45 -6.38
CA GLU A 400 -7.45 -6.34 -5.03
C GLU A 400 -7.73 -4.96 -4.39
N MET A 401 -7.62 -3.87 -5.15
CA MET A 401 -7.97 -2.53 -4.63
C MET A 401 -9.44 -2.46 -4.24
N MET A 402 -10.33 -3.03 -5.06
CA MET A 402 -11.75 -3.08 -4.76
C MET A 402 -12.03 -3.94 -3.53
N ASP A 403 -11.35 -5.07 -3.39
CA ASP A 403 -11.45 -5.93 -2.20
C ASP A 403 -10.94 -5.22 -0.95
N LEU A 404 -9.79 -4.56 -1.00
CA LEU A 404 -9.25 -3.75 0.11
C LEU A 404 -10.22 -2.63 0.49
N VAL A 405 -10.76 -1.92 -0.48
CA VAL A 405 -11.72 -0.83 -0.23
C VAL A 405 -12.98 -1.38 0.41
N HIS A 406 -13.54 -2.42 -0.17
CA HIS A 406 -14.76 -3.05 0.28
C HIS A 406 -14.61 -3.68 1.67
N THR A 407 -13.59 -4.50 1.88
CA THR A 407 -13.26 -5.13 3.16
C THR A 407 -13.05 -4.07 4.23
N THR A 408 -12.32 -2.99 3.92
CA THR A 408 -12.18 -1.86 4.85
C THR A 408 -13.53 -1.22 5.17
N LEU A 409 -14.33 -0.85 4.16
CA LEU A 409 -15.64 -0.24 4.34
C LEU A 409 -16.65 -1.12 5.09
N ILE A 410 -16.57 -2.44 4.93
CA ILE A 410 -17.45 -3.39 5.60
C ILE A 410 -17.00 -3.65 7.02
N LEU A 411 -15.71 -3.89 7.25
CA LEU A 411 -15.16 -4.01 8.60
C LEU A 411 -15.49 -2.75 9.43
N LEU A 412 -15.40 -1.57 8.82
CA LEU A 412 -15.81 -0.31 9.45
C LEU A 412 -17.30 -0.23 9.74
N SER A 413 -18.17 -0.71 8.84
CA SER A 413 -19.61 -0.77 9.12
C SER A 413 -19.95 -1.77 10.24
N ARG A 414 -19.20 -2.87 10.35
CA ARG A 414 -19.35 -3.88 11.41
C ARG A 414 -18.87 -3.37 12.78
N LEU A 415 -17.90 -2.46 12.79
CA LEU A 415 -17.40 -1.81 14.00
C LEU A 415 -18.29 -0.63 14.43
N THR A 416 -18.92 0.09 13.50
CA THR A 416 -19.75 1.27 13.79
C THR A 416 -21.21 0.95 14.08
N LEU A 417 -21.71 -0.25 13.78
CA LEU A 417 -23.10 -0.64 14.02
C LEU A 417 -23.52 -0.71 15.51
N TRP A 418 -22.63 -0.43 16.47
CA TRP A 418 -22.99 -0.48 17.89
C TRP A 418 -22.81 0.78 18.73
N HIS A 419 -21.95 1.76 18.42
CA HIS A 419 -21.98 3.09 19.08
C HIS A 419 -21.54 4.20 18.11
N GLY A 420 -22.25 5.33 18.15
CA GLY A 420 -22.10 6.44 17.20
C GLY A 420 -20.68 7.03 17.15
N TYR A 421 -20.31 7.46 15.94
CA TYR A 421 -19.06 8.07 15.46
C TYR A 421 -17.96 7.08 14.98
N PRO A 422 -17.46 7.21 13.74
CA PRO A 422 -16.47 6.28 13.18
C PRO A 422 -15.05 6.73 13.52
N ARG A 423 -14.25 5.85 14.12
CA ARG A 423 -12.79 5.93 14.11
C ARG A 423 -12.25 4.74 13.32
N TRP A 424 -11.32 5.00 12.40
CA TRP A 424 -10.82 4.05 11.40
C TRP A 424 -9.43 3.47 11.72
N SER A 425 -8.81 3.86 12.83
CA SER A 425 -7.35 3.94 12.84
C SER A 425 -6.62 2.60 12.69
N HIS A 426 -7.10 1.44 13.16
CA HIS A 426 -6.12 0.40 13.53
C HIS A 426 -6.05 -0.89 12.70
N LEU A 427 -6.92 -1.07 11.70
CA LEU A 427 -6.77 -2.18 10.72
C LEU A 427 -5.62 -1.95 9.72
N VAL A 428 -5.08 -0.73 9.67
CA VAL A 428 -3.93 -0.38 8.82
C VAL A 428 -2.59 -0.45 9.56
N SER A 429 -2.58 -0.58 10.90
CA SER A 429 -1.33 -0.85 11.66
C SER A 429 -0.72 -2.21 11.33
N THR A 430 -1.54 -3.06 10.72
CA THR A 430 -1.29 -4.39 10.16
C THR A 430 -0.30 -4.39 8.99
N TYR A 431 0.04 -3.22 8.45
CA TYR A 431 0.56 -3.10 7.09
C TYR A 431 1.71 -2.09 6.90
N ILE A 432 2.16 -1.50 8.00
CA ILE A 432 3.27 -0.55 8.09
C ILE A 432 4.28 -1.16 9.03
#